data_AF-A0AAQ3B1M9-F1
#
_entry.id   AF-A0AAQ3B1M9-F1
#
_cell.length_a   1.000
_cell.length_b   1.000
_cell.length_c   1.000
_cell.angle_alpha   90.00
_cell.angle_beta   90.00
_cell.angle_gamma   90.00
#
_symmetry.space_group_name_H-M   'P 1'
#
loop_
_entity.id
_entity.type
_entity.pdbx_description
1 polymer ?
#
loop_
_entity_poly.entity_id
_entity_poly.type
_entity_poly.pdbx_seq_one_letter_code
_entity_poly.pdbx_strand_id
1 'polypeptide(L)' 'MNYCINCGEKGTLRALEVPENEDPPFLERGEFGADNRYSQEQPVTILMCQDCQHEMIDLSS' A
#
# COMPACT_ATOMS: atom_id res chain seq x y z
N MET A 1 -2.17 -15.89 5.90
CA MET A 1 -3.30 -15.19 6.53
C MET A 1 -2.78 -13.81 6.91
N ASN A 2 -3.33 -12.74 6.33
CA ASN A 2 -2.93 -11.37 6.66
C ASN A 2 -3.52 -10.95 8.01
N TYR A 3 -2.99 -9.92 8.65
CA TYR A 3 -3.53 -9.37 9.89
C TYR A 3 -3.50 -7.85 9.86
N CYS A 4 -4.49 -7.21 10.46
CA CYS A 4 -4.50 -5.78 10.61
C CYS A 4 -3.52 -5.36 11.71
N ILE A 5 -2.53 -4.52 11.38
CA ILE A 5 -1.59 -4.01 12.38
C ILE A 5 -2.26 -3.10 13.42
N ASN A 6 -3.39 -2.47 13.06
CA ASN A 6 -4.11 -1.55 13.93
C ASN A 6 -5.00 -2.27 14.97
N CYS A 7 -5.83 -3.25 14.56
CA CYS A 7 -6.75 -3.94 15.47
C CYS A 7 -6.34 -5.39 15.82
N GLY A 8 -5.32 -5.95 15.17
CA GLY A 8 -4.85 -7.31 15.41
C GLY A 8 -5.70 -8.42 14.78
N GLU A 9 -6.82 -8.08 14.14
CA GLU A 9 -7.71 -9.06 13.50
C GLU A 9 -7.06 -9.76 12.31
N LYS A 10 -7.39 -11.05 12.14
CA LYS A 10 -6.77 -11.94 11.15
C LYS A 10 -7.70 -12.21 9.98
N GLY A 11 -7.15 -12.20 8.78
CA GLY A 11 -7.87 -12.54 7.54
C GLY A 11 -8.87 -11.48 7.09
N THR A 12 -8.79 -10.25 7.63
CA THR A 12 -9.78 -9.20 7.36
C THR A 12 -9.30 -8.11 6.42
N LEU A 13 -8.11 -8.27 5.81
CA LEU A 13 -7.62 -7.29 4.83
C LEU A 13 -8.06 -7.65 3.42
N ARG A 14 -8.60 -6.66 2.71
CA ARG A 14 -8.97 -6.74 1.29
C ARG A 14 -8.27 -5.65 0.51
N ALA A 15 -7.87 -5.96 -0.73
CA ALA A 15 -7.36 -4.95 -1.64
C ALA A 15 -8.47 -3.94 -1.99
N LEU A 16 -8.10 -2.66 -2.00
CA LEU A 16 -8.91 -1.60 -2.58
C LEU A 16 -8.67 -1.55 -4.08
N GLU A 17 -9.75 -1.36 -4.84
CA GLU A 17 -9.66 -1.13 -6.28
C GLU A 17 -9.15 0.29 -6.54
N VAL A 18 -8.27 0.42 -7.53
CA VAL A 18 -7.84 1.72 -8.01
C VAL A 18 -8.95 2.30 -8.90
N PRO A 19 -9.39 3.55 -8.69
CA PRO A 19 -10.37 4.18 -9.56
C PRO A 19 -9.91 4.22 -11.02
N GLU A 20 -10.83 4.02 -11.97
CA GLU A 20 -10.49 3.92 -13.41
C GLU A 20 -9.78 5.14 -14.01
N ASN A 21 -9.92 6.31 -13.38
CA ASN A 21 -9.33 7.58 -13.85
C ASN A 21 -8.14 8.04 -13.01
N GLU A 22 -7.58 7.17 -12.19
CA GLU A 22 -6.42 7.47 -11.35
C GLU A 22 -5.26 6.52 -11.67
N ASP A 23 -4.03 7.04 -11.54
CA ASP A 23 -2.84 6.22 -11.67
C ASP A 23 -2.74 5.21 -10.51
N PRO A 24 -2.26 3.98 -10.75
CA PRO A 24 -2.02 3.02 -9.68
C PRO A 24 -1.06 3.56 -8.62
N PRO A 25 -1.30 3.26 -7.34
CA PRO A 25 -0.43 3.74 -6.26
C PRO A 25 0.95 3.09 -6.35
N PHE A 26 1.98 3.89 -6.09
CA PHE A 26 3.36 3.46 -6.03
C PHE A 26 4.09 4.10 -4.85
N LEU A 27 5.23 3.52 -4.49
CA LEU A 27 6.18 4.06 -3.52
C LEU A 27 7.49 4.41 -4.21
N GLU A 28 7.93 5.64 -4.02
CA GLU A 28 9.29 6.06 -4.34
C GLU A 28 10.28 5.47 -3.32
N ARG A 29 11.35 4.81 -3.78
CA ARG A 29 12.36 4.16 -2.94
C ARG A 29 13.73 4.09 -3.60
N GLY A 30 14.73 3.71 -2.81
CA GLY A 30 16.12 3.62 -3.27
C GLY A 30 16.95 4.82 -2.82
N GLU A 31 17.88 5.24 -3.66
CA GLU A 31 18.75 6.40 -3.38
C GLU A 31 17.99 7.69 -3.67
N PHE A 32 18.15 8.69 -2.79
CA PHE A 32 17.58 10.01 -2.97
C PHE A 32 18.52 10.89 -3.80
N GLY A 33 18.01 11.38 -4.94
CA GLY A 33 18.77 12.14 -5.93
C GLY A 33 18.78 13.65 -5.70
N ALA A 34 19.66 14.35 -6.42
CA ALA A 34 19.74 15.81 -6.42
C ALA A 34 18.54 16.50 -7.11
N ASP A 35 17.71 15.72 -7.82
CA ASP A 35 16.45 16.12 -8.43
C ASP A 35 15.25 16.04 -7.47
N ASN A 36 15.51 15.74 -6.18
CA ASN A 36 14.50 15.53 -5.13
C ASN A 36 13.55 14.36 -5.38
N ARG A 37 14.03 13.31 -6.07
CA ARG A 37 13.29 12.08 -6.30
C ARG A 37 14.07 10.87 -5.83
N TYR A 38 13.38 9.76 -5.59
CA TYR A 38 14.06 8.49 -5.38
C TYR A 38 14.34 7.79 -6.71
N SER A 39 15.38 6.95 -6.74
CA SER A 39 15.83 6.28 -7.95
C SER A 39 14.88 5.20 -8.50
N GLN A 40 13.89 4.76 -7.72
CA GLN A 40 12.97 3.70 -8.11
C GLN A 40 11.54 4.02 -7.69
N GLU A 41 10.59 3.58 -8.51
CA GLU A 41 9.17 3.52 -8.18
C GLU A 41 8.77 2.05 -8.05
N GLN A 42 8.09 1.70 -6.95
CA GLN A 42 7.55 0.37 -6.73
C GLN A 42 6.02 0.43 -6.68
N PRO A 43 5.31 -0.20 -7.63
CA PRO A 43 3.87 -0.36 -7.54
C PRO A 43 3.48 -1.05 -6.23
N VAL A 44 2.39 -0.60 -5.61
CA VAL A 44 1.88 -1.17 -4.36
C VAL A 44 0.39 -1.44 -4.44
N THR A 45 -0.10 -2.28 -3.53
CA THR A 45 -1.53 -2.49 -3.33
C THR A 45 -1.96 -1.86 -2.01
N ILE A 46 -3.06 -1.12 -2.00
CA ILE A 46 -3.67 -0.63 -0.76
C ILE A 46 -4.64 -1.69 -0.26
N LEU A 47 -4.48 -2.08 1.00
CA LEU A 47 -5.34 -3.02 1.71
C LEU A 47 -6.16 -2.28 2.75
N MET A 48 -7.46 -2.57 2.85
CA MET A 48 -8.34 -2.07 3.89
C MET A 48 -8.81 -3.21 4.80
N CYS A 49 -8.63 -3.03 6.11
CA CYS A 49 -9.22 -3.89 7.12
C CYS A 49 -10.74 -3.73 7.15
N GLN A 50 -11.48 -4.83 7.01
CA GLN A 50 -12.94 -4.78 6.99
C GLN A 50 -13.58 -4.56 8.37
N ASP A 51 -12.83 -4.72 9.47
CA ASP A 51 -13.36 -4.56 10.83
C ASP A 51 -13.19 -3.13 11.36
N CYS A 52 -12.00 -2.54 11.18
CA CYS A 52 -11.65 -1.22 11.70
C CYS A 52 -11.41 -0.16 10.61
N GLN A 53 -11.59 -0.51 9.33
CA GLN A 53 -11.42 0.37 8.17
C GLN A 53 -10.01 0.99 8.03
N HIS A 54 -9.02 0.42 8.72
CA HIS A 54 -7.64 0.87 8.60
C HIS A 54 -7.04 0.47 7.26
N GLU A 55 -6.50 1.45 6.53
CA GLU A 55 -5.77 1.27 5.28
C GLU A 55 -4.29 1.01 5.53
N MET A 56 -3.71 0.10 4.76
CA MET A 56 -2.30 -0.30 4.83
C MET A 56 -1.75 -0.53 3.43
N ILE A 57 -0.47 -0.27 3.26
CA ILE A 57 0.23 -0.56 2.00
C ILE A 57 0.81 -1.97 2.08
N ASP A 58 0.51 -2.82 1.10
CA ASP A 58 1.14 -4.13 0.95
C ASP A 58 2.51 -3.98 0.29
N LEU A 59 3.56 -4.37 1.02
CA LEU A 59 4.95 -4.32 0.59
C LEU A 59 5.51 -5.70 0.20
N SER A 60 4.66 -6.74 0.12
CA SER A 60 5.11 -8.12 -0.11
C SER A 60 5.52 -8.44 -1.57
N SER A 61 5.56 -7.44 -2.45
CA SER A 61 6.00 -7.56 -3.85
C SER A 61 7.50 -7.75 -4.01
#